data_AF-A0A8X8GZQ0-F1
#
_entry.id   AF-A0A8X8GZQ0-F1
#
_cell.length_a   1.000
_cell.length_b   1.000
_cell.length_c   1.000
_cell.angle_alpha   90.00
_cell.angle_beta   90.00
_cell.angle_gamma   90.00
#
_symmetry.space_group_name_H-M   'P 1'
#
loop_
_entity.id
_entity.type
_entity.pdbx_description
1 polymer ?
#
loop_
_entity_poly.entity_id
_entity_poly.type
_entity_poly.pdbx_seq_one_letter_code
_entity_poly.pdbx_strand_id
1 'polypeptide(L)'
;MTGRGTAFADLPFLDLARFERLMQMVGPDMGPELLARLEDDLAAVAAGLRRAMQDRDQPDWGQPDWGGQPDWAELRGQTHVLIALAGTVGALRLQHLAEALNREAHERSGQDVAQATRMLAALLDELLQHVRDCRAGNVPGATW
;
A
#
# COMPACT_ATOMS: atom_id res chain seq x y z
N MET A 1 -12.72 17.57 -12.68
CA MET A 1 -11.46 17.22 -13.36
C MET A 1 -11.12 15.79 -12.96
N THR A 2 -11.45 14.83 -13.81
CA THR A 2 -11.35 13.39 -13.56
C THR A 2 -10.12 12.90 -14.31
N GLY A 3 -9.04 12.47 -13.64
CA GLY A 3 -7.86 12.05 -14.41
C GLY A 3 -6.65 11.46 -13.69
N ARG A 4 -6.48 11.59 -12.37
CA ARG A 4 -5.29 11.01 -11.71
C ARG A 4 -5.44 9.53 -11.35
N GLY A 5 -6.64 9.08 -10.99
CA GLY A 5 -6.88 7.66 -10.66
C GLY A 5 -6.69 6.69 -11.85
N THR A 6 -6.85 7.18 -13.08
CA THR A 6 -6.70 6.37 -14.31
C THR A 6 -5.26 6.34 -14.83
N ALA A 7 -4.41 7.30 -14.46
CA ALA A 7 -3.07 7.47 -15.03
C ALA A 7 -2.13 6.27 -14.79
N PHE A 8 -2.41 5.46 -13.76
CA PHE A 8 -1.61 4.30 -13.39
C PHE A 8 -2.36 2.97 -13.56
N ALA A 9 -3.56 2.98 -14.17
CA ALA A 9 -4.39 1.78 -14.29
C ALA A 9 -3.73 0.71 -15.18
N ASP A 10 -2.97 1.13 -16.19
CA ASP A 10 -2.31 0.24 -17.15
C ASP A 10 -0.98 -0.34 -16.64
N LEU A 11 -0.48 0.13 -15.49
CA LEU A 11 0.71 -0.44 -14.88
C LEU A 11 0.38 -1.82 -14.28
N PRO A 12 1.29 -2.82 -14.44
CA PRO A 12 1.11 -4.09 -13.79
C PRO A 12 1.04 -3.87 -12.28
N PHE A 13 0.17 -4.65 -11.63
CA PHE A 13 0.05 -4.66 -10.18
C PHE A 13 1.41 -5.00 -9.52
N LEU A 14 2.13 -5.97 -10.08
CA LEU A 14 3.45 -6.41 -9.64
C LEU A 14 4.34 -6.74 -10.85
N ASP A 15 5.57 -6.21 -10.87
CA ASP A 15 6.63 -6.71 -11.75
C ASP A 15 7.16 -8.03 -11.21
N LEU A 16 6.56 -9.13 -11.68
CA LEU A 16 6.90 -10.47 -11.21
C LEU A 16 8.37 -10.82 -11.45
N ALA A 17 8.97 -10.38 -12.56
CA ALA A 17 10.37 -10.66 -12.84
C ALA A 17 11.32 -9.97 -11.85
N ARG A 18 10.98 -8.75 -11.39
CA ARG A 18 11.71 -8.08 -10.31
C ARG A 18 11.51 -8.82 -8.98
N PHE A 19 10.29 -9.22 -8.66
CA PHE A 19 9.99 -9.95 -7.43
C PHE A 19 10.73 -11.30 -7.37
N GLU A 20 10.68 -12.08 -8.45
CA GLU A 20 11.42 -13.35 -8.57
C GLU A 20 12.93 -13.15 -8.44
N ARG A 21 13.48 -12.10 -9.07
CA ARG A 21 14.90 -11.78 -8.92
C ARG A 21 15.26 -11.43 -7.48
N LEU A 22 14.40 -10.71 -6.76
CA LEU A 22 14.58 -10.44 -5.33
C LEU A 22 14.63 -11.75 -4.54
N MET A 23 13.68 -12.66 -4.76
CA MET A 23 13.65 -13.96 -4.09
C MET A 23 14.88 -14.81 -4.42
N GLN A 24 15.31 -14.85 -5.68
CA GLN A 24 16.52 -15.56 -6.11
C GLN A 24 17.80 -15.01 -5.46
N MET A 25 17.92 -13.68 -5.31
CA MET A 25 19.08 -13.06 -4.66
C MET A 25 19.16 -13.40 -3.17
N VAL A 26 18.00 -13.53 -2.52
CA VAL A 26 17.89 -13.84 -1.09
C VAL A 26 18.09 -15.34 -0.84
N GLY A 27 17.62 -16.18 -1.76
CA GLY A 27 17.73 -17.63 -1.73
C GLY A 27 16.76 -18.31 -0.77
N PRO A 28 16.76 -19.66 -0.75
CA PRO A 28 15.75 -20.47 -0.06
C PRO A 28 15.85 -20.38 1.46
N ASP A 29 17.07 -20.16 1.98
CA ASP A 29 17.31 -20.13 3.42
C ASP A 29 16.74 -18.86 4.08
N MET A 30 16.84 -17.72 3.39
CA MET A 30 16.43 -16.41 3.92
C MET A 30 15.10 -15.91 3.33
N GLY A 31 14.63 -16.50 2.23
CA GLY A 31 13.39 -16.12 1.56
C GLY A 31 12.15 -16.16 2.46
N PRO A 32 11.93 -17.22 3.26
CA PRO A 32 10.80 -17.29 4.19
C PRO A 32 10.80 -16.17 5.24
N GLU A 33 11.97 -15.80 5.77
CA GLU A 33 12.11 -14.71 6.74
C GLU A 33 11.84 -13.36 6.08
N LEU A 34 12.37 -13.12 4.88
CA LEU A 34 12.09 -11.91 4.11
C LEU A 34 10.59 -11.74 3.85
N LEU A 35 9.91 -12.81 3.42
CA LEU A 35 8.47 -12.76 3.15
C LEU A 35 7.66 -12.53 4.42
N ALA A 36 8.06 -13.14 5.55
CA ALA A 36 7.41 -12.89 6.84
C ALA A 36 7.56 -11.43 7.27
N ARG A 37 8.76 -10.87 7.14
CA ARG A 37 9.02 -9.45 7.44
C ARG A 37 8.24 -8.51 6.54
N LEU A 38 8.21 -8.80 5.24
CA LEU A 38 7.44 -8.03 4.27
C LEU A 38 5.94 -8.07 4.58
N GLU A 39 5.40 -9.23 4.96
CA GLU A 39 4.02 -9.33 5.41
C GLU A 39 3.75 -8.44 6.64
N ASP A 40 4.60 -8.53 7.66
CA ASP A 40 4.44 -7.74 8.88
C ASP A 40 4.49 -6.23 8.60
N ASP A 41 5.44 -5.79 7.78
CA ASP A 41 5.60 -4.38 7.43
C ASP A 41 4.40 -3.88 6.57
N LEU A 42 3.94 -4.65 5.58
CA LEU A 42 2.77 -4.30 4.77
C LEU A 42 1.47 -4.29 5.62
N ALA A 43 1.29 -5.25 6.52
CA ALA A 43 0.14 -5.29 7.42
C ALA A 43 0.13 -4.11 8.39
N ALA A 44 1.29 -3.70 8.90
CA ALA A 44 1.44 -2.53 9.75
C ALA A 44 1.07 -1.24 9.00
N VAL A 45 1.52 -1.09 7.75
CA VAL A 45 1.14 0.05 6.88
C VAL A 45 -0.37 0.06 6.63
N ALA A 46 -0.98 -1.08 6.31
CA ALA A 46 -2.42 -1.18 6.09
C ALA A 46 -3.23 -0.78 7.33
N ALA A 47 -2.78 -1.17 8.52
CA ALA A 47 -3.38 -0.74 9.77
C ALA A 47 -3.20 0.77 10.02
N GLY A 48 -2.00 1.30 9.76
CA GLY A 48 -1.70 2.73 9.88
C GLY A 48 -2.55 3.60 8.96
N LEU A 49 -2.68 3.23 7.67
CA LEU A 49 -3.54 3.94 6.71
C LEU A 49 -5.00 3.97 7.16
N ARG A 50 -5.52 2.85 7.66
CA ARG A 50 -6.89 2.80 8.21
C ARG A 50 -7.05 3.74 9.41
N ARG A 51 -6.09 3.79 10.33
CA ARG A 51 -6.11 4.73 11.47
C ARG A 51 -5.99 6.18 11.02
N ALA A 52 -5.19 6.47 10.00
CA ALA A 52 -5.02 7.83 9.48
C ALA A 52 -6.31 8.39 8.89
N MET A 53 -7.17 7.51 8.36
CA MET A 53 -8.47 7.86 7.79
C MET A 53 -9.63 7.79 8.80
N GLN A 54 -9.40 7.25 10.00
CA GLN A 54 -10.42 7.24 11.05
C GLN A 54 -10.57 8.65 11.63
N ASP A 55 -11.82 9.07 11.77
CA ASP A 55 -12.19 10.36 12.34
C ASP A 55 -11.72 10.44 13.80
N ARG A 56 -10.86 11.43 14.12
CA ARG A 56 -10.41 11.69 15.49
C ARG A 56 -11.28 12.71 16.23
N ASP A 57 -12.11 13.46 15.51
CA ASP A 57 -12.76 14.67 16.02
C ASP A 57 -14.30 14.65 15.83
N GLN A 58 -14.94 13.48 15.93
CA GLN A 58 -16.40 13.42 16.11
C GLN A 58 -16.79 13.40 17.59
N PRO A 59 -17.19 14.54 18.20
CA PRO A 59 -18.18 14.52 19.25
C PRO A 59 -19.53 14.15 18.63
N ASP A 60 -20.15 13.12 19.18
CA ASP A 60 -21.52 12.66 18.94
C ASP A 60 -22.51 13.84 18.82
N TRP A 61 -22.82 14.25 17.58
CA TRP A 61 -24.05 14.94 17.19
C TRP A 61 -24.32 14.70 15.69
N GLY A 62 -24.98 13.56 15.45
CA GLY A 62 -25.68 13.14 14.23
C GLY A 62 -25.51 13.95 12.95
N GLN A 63 -24.60 13.52 12.08
CA GLN A 63 -24.83 13.44 10.63
C GLN A 63 -24.08 12.24 10.02
N PRO A 64 -24.69 11.51 9.07
CA PRO A 64 -24.06 10.37 8.40
C PRO A 64 -23.42 10.84 7.09
N ASP A 65 -22.30 11.55 7.18
CA ASP A 65 -21.47 11.81 6.02
C ASP A 65 -20.00 11.71 6.44
N TRP A 66 -19.15 11.10 5.64
CA TRP A 66 -17.72 10.84 5.94
C TRP A 66 -16.93 12.17 6.01
N GLY A 67 -17.11 12.95 7.08
CA GLY A 67 -16.68 14.35 7.21
C GLY A 67 -15.49 14.62 8.13
N GLY A 68 -14.76 13.61 8.60
CA GLY A 68 -13.56 13.78 9.43
C GLY A 68 -12.33 14.18 8.61
N GLN A 69 -11.46 15.04 9.16
CA GLN A 69 -10.14 15.32 8.56
C GLN A 69 -9.18 14.14 8.84
N PRO A 70 -8.42 13.66 7.84
CA PRO A 70 -7.44 12.60 8.05
C PRO A 70 -6.25 13.11 8.88
N ASP A 71 -5.60 12.20 9.62
CA ASP A 71 -4.29 12.48 10.21
C ASP A 71 -3.24 12.54 9.09
N TRP A 72 -3.00 13.76 8.60
CA TRP A 72 -2.03 14.03 7.54
C TRP A 72 -0.61 13.58 7.87
N ALA A 73 -0.20 13.59 9.14
CA ALA A 73 1.14 13.19 9.55
C ALA A 73 1.28 11.66 9.48
N GLU A 74 0.31 10.92 10.01
CA GLU A 74 0.27 9.46 9.88
C GLU A 74 0.16 9.05 8.41
N LEU A 75 -0.71 9.69 7.62
CA LEU A 75 -0.88 9.39 6.20
C LEU A 75 0.44 9.52 5.41
N ARG A 76 1.20 10.58 5.67
CA ARG A 76 2.55 10.77 5.10
C ARG A 76 3.54 9.72 5.56
N GLY A 77 3.54 9.39 6.85
CA GLY A 77 4.43 8.39 7.41
C GLY A 77 4.22 7.02 6.75
N GLN A 78 2.96 6.59 6.68
CA GLN A 78 2.60 5.28 6.11
C GLN A 78 2.83 5.24 4.60
N THR A 79 2.49 6.30 3.87
CA THR A 79 2.75 6.35 2.42
C THR A 79 4.24 6.40 2.11
N HIS A 80 5.06 7.08 2.93
CA HIS A 80 6.51 7.09 2.76
C HIS A 80 7.13 5.69 2.92
N VAL A 81 6.74 4.94 3.95
CA VAL A 81 7.17 3.54 4.14
C VAL A 81 6.74 2.68 2.95
N LEU A 82 5.49 2.85 2.50
CA LEU A 82 4.94 2.08 1.40
C LEU A 82 5.67 2.30 0.07
N ILE A 83 6.13 3.52 -0.22
CA ILE A 83 6.94 3.83 -1.41
C ILE A 83 8.20 2.95 -1.44
N ALA A 84 8.88 2.82 -0.30
CA ALA A 84 10.10 2.01 -0.20
C ALA A 84 9.80 0.51 -0.39
N LEU A 85 8.78 -0.02 0.32
CA LEU A 85 8.41 -1.43 0.22
C LEU A 85 7.97 -1.81 -1.20
N ALA A 86 7.06 -1.01 -1.78
CA ALA A 86 6.54 -1.22 -3.13
C ALA A 86 7.64 -1.16 -4.20
N GLY A 87 8.58 -0.21 -4.06
CA GLY A 87 9.73 -0.09 -4.96
C GLY A 87 10.64 -1.32 -4.94
N THR A 88 10.92 -1.85 -3.74
CA THR A 88 11.75 -3.05 -3.56
C THR A 88 11.13 -4.29 -4.22
N VAL A 89 9.83 -4.50 -4.03
CA VAL A 89 9.15 -5.71 -4.52
C VAL A 89 8.65 -5.59 -5.96
N GLY A 90 8.70 -4.38 -6.56
CA GLY A 90 8.24 -4.15 -7.93
C GLY A 90 6.74 -3.86 -8.08
N ALA A 91 6.06 -3.46 -6.99
CA ALA A 91 4.65 -3.05 -7.02
C ALA A 91 4.50 -1.60 -7.51
N LEU A 92 4.86 -1.33 -8.77
CA LEU A 92 5.01 0.04 -9.31
C LEU A 92 3.71 0.85 -9.26
N ARG A 93 2.57 0.22 -9.54
CA ARG A 93 1.26 0.88 -9.45
C ARG A 93 0.95 1.32 -8.02
N LEU A 94 1.27 0.48 -7.04
CA LEU A 94 1.12 0.80 -5.61
C LEU A 94 2.08 1.92 -5.20
N GLN A 95 3.34 1.87 -5.67
CA GLN A 95 4.33 2.91 -5.42
C GLN A 95 3.85 4.28 -5.92
N HIS A 96 3.39 4.39 -7.16
CA HIS A 96 2.96 5.67 -7.72
C HIS A 96 1.73 6.25 -7.03
N LEU A 97 0.77 5.41 -6.62
CA LEU A 97 -0.36 5.86 -5.81
C LEU A 97 0.09 6.32 -4.43
N ALA A 98 1.06 5.64 -3.80
CA ALA A 98 1.62 6.06 -2.53
C ALA A 98 2.37 7.40 -2.65
N GLU A 99 3.12 7.61 -3.74
CA GLU A 99 3.76 8.89 -4.06
C GLU A 99 2.74 10.02 -4.26
N ALA A 100 1.66 9.75 -5.00
CA ALA A 100 0.59 10.72 -5.22
C ALA A 100 -0.10 11.11 -3.90
N LEU A 101 -0.47 10.12 -3.10
CA LEU A 101 -1.12 10.34 -1.81
C LEU A 101 -0.19 11.03 -0.81
N ASN A 102 1.10 10.69 -0.78
CA ASN A 102 2.08 11.36 0.07
C ASN A 102 2.23 12.86 -0.29
N ARG A 103 2.19 13.21 -1.58
CA ARG A 103 2.20 14.61 -2.03
C ARG A 103 0.93 15.35 -1.60
N GLU A 104 -0.25 14.77 -1.83
CA GLU A 104 -1.52 15.36 -1.40
C GLU A 104 -1.57 15.57 0.12
N ALA A 105 -1.08 14.59 0.88
CA ALA A 105 -0.97 14.68 2.33
C ALA A 105 0.04 15.73 2.80
N HIS A 106 1.08 16.00 2.00
CA HIS A 106 2.02 17.09 2.26
C HIS A 106 1.39 18.46 2.06
N GLU A 107 0.63 18.61 0.99
CA GLU A 107 -0.06 19.86 0.62
C GLU A 107 -1.31 20.11 1.48
N ARG A 108 -1.77 19.10 2.24
CA ARG A 108 -3.06 19.09 2.95
C ARG A 108 -4.21 19.50 2.04
N SER A 109 -4.06 19.17 0.76
CA SER A 109 -4.94 19.55 -0.34
C SER A 109 -5.55 18.27 -0.85
N GLY A 110 -6.87 18.14 -0.76
CA GLY A 110 -7.48 16.84 -1.02
C GLY A 110 -8.98 16.84 -1.22
N GLN A 111 -9.44 17.47 -2.29
CA GLN A 111 -10.56 16.86 -3.00
C GLN A 111 -9.98 15.55 -3.59
N ASP A 112 -10.44 14.39 -3.10
CA ASP A 112 -10.07 13.01 -3.54
C ASP A 112 -9.10 12.20 -2.66
N VAL A 113 -8.58 12.70 -1.53
CA VAL A 113 -7.71 11.91 -0.62
C VAL A 113 -8.37 10.61 -0.15
N ALA A 114 -9.68 10.66 0.14
CA ALA A 114 -10.44 9.46 0.52
C ALA A 114 -10.58 8.45 -0.63
N GLN A 115 -10.63 8.91 -1.88
CA GLN A 115 -10.67 8.01 -3.04
C GLN A 115 -9.29 7.40 -3.29
N ALA A 116 -8.24 8.23 -3.32
CA ALA A 116 -6.86 7.77 -3.49
C ALA A 116 -6.45 6.77 -2.40
N THR A 117 -6.82 7.04 -1.14
CA THR A 117 -6.55 6.11 -0.03
C THR A 117 -7.28 4.79 -0.17
N ARG A 118 -8.54 4.78 -0.64
CA ARG A 118 -9.28 3.54 -0.92
C ARG A 118 -8.63 2.72 -2.03
N MET A 119 -8.21 3.36 -3.12
CA MET A 119 -7.52 2.69 -4.21
C MET A 119 -6.17 2.11 -3.77
N LEU A 120 -5.41 2.88 -2.98
CA LEU A 120 -4.14 2.45 -2.42
C LEU A 120 -4.32 1.24 -1.48
N ALA A 121 -5.33 1.30 -0.60
CA ALA A 121 -5.63 0.22 0.33
C ALA A 121 -5.98 -1.10 -0.40
N ALA A 122 -6.79 -1.03 -1.47
CA ALA A 122 -7.13 -2.21 -2.26
C ALA A 122 -5.90 -2.89 -2.90
N LEU A 123 -4.98 -2.09 -3.46
CA LEU A 123 -3.73 -2.64 -4.04
C LEU A 123 -2.76 -3.14 -2.97
N LEU A 124 -2.74 -2.51 -1.79
CA LEU A 124 -1.94 -2.96 -0.67
C LEU A 124 -2.45 -4.31 -0.16
N ASP A 125 -3.77 -4.49 -0.05
CA ASP A 125 -4.38 -5.76 0.34
C ASP A 125 -4.10 -6.86 -0.69
N GLU A 126 -4.12 -6.54 -1.99
CA GLU A 126 -3.73 -7.47 -3.07
C GLU A 126 -2.25 -7.90 -2.94
N LEU A 127 -1.33 -6.97 -2.63
CA LEU A 127 0.08 -7.28 -2.40
C LEU A 127 0.30 -8.10 -1.14
N LEU A 128 -0.39 -7.77 -0.06
CA LEU A 128 -0.35 -8.52 1.18
C LEU A 128 -0.81 -9.97 0.96
N GLN A 129 -1.89 -10.16 0.19
CA GLN A 129 -2.37 -11.50 -0.14
C GLN A 129 -1.36 -12.26 -1.01
N HIS A 130 -0.77 -11.62 -2.02
CA HIS A 130 0.27 -12.25 -2.83
C HIS A 130 1.47 -12.72 -1.99
N VAL A 131 1.94 -11.89 -1.05
CA VAL A 131 3.04 -12.26 -0.14
C VAL A 131 2.64 -13.45 0.75
N ARG A 132 1.41 -13.49 1.26
CA ARG A 132 0.89 -14.62 2.04
C ARG A 132 0.83 -15.91 1.22
N ASP A 133 0.40 -15.83 -0.02
CA ASP A 133 0.35 -16.99 -0.92
C ASP A 133 1.76 -17.51 -1.22
N CYS A 134 2.73 -16.63 -1.42
CA CYS A 134 4.15 -16.99 -1.55
C CYS A 134 4.67 -17.71 -0.31
N ARG A 135 4.35 -17.21 0.90
CA ARG A 135 4.75 -17.86 2.17
C ARG A 135 4.13 -19.23 2.35
N ALA A 136 2.88 -19.40 1.92
CA ALA A 136 2.17 -20.67 2.00
C ALA A 136 2.63 -21.69 0.95
N GLY A 137 3.50 -21.29 0.01
CA GLY A 137 3.91 -22.13 -1.12
C GLY A 137 2.79 -22.32 -2.15
N ASN A 138 1.78 -21.44 -2.15
CA ASN A 138 0.61 -21.53 -3.02
C ASN A 138 0.83 -20.89 -4.40
N VAL A 139 2.02 -20.33 -4.66
CA VAL A 139 2.37 -19.74 -5.95
C VAL A 139 3.01 -20.81 -6.84
N PRO A 140 2.36 -21.20 -7.96
CA PRO A 140 2.91 -22.22 -8.85
C PRO A 140 4.28 -21.80 -9.40
N GLY A 141 5.29 -22.65 -9.27
CA GLY A 141 6.65 -22.38 -9.77
C GLY A 141 7.55 -21.61 -8.80
N ALA A 142 7.07 -21.30 -7.59
CA ALA A 142 7.87 -20.75 -6.50
C ALA A 142 8.85 -21.78 -5.93
N THR A 143 9.92 -22.07 -6.67
CA THR A 143 11.10 -22.77 -6.15
C THR A 143 12.23 -21.75 -6.06
N TRP A 144 12.24 -20.97 -4.99
CA TRP A 144 13.34 -20.08 -4.61
C TRP A 144 13.96 -20.56 -3.31
#